data_AF-A0A0R3M537-F1
#
_entry.id   AF-A0A0R3M537-F1
#
_cell.length_a   1.000
_cell.length_b   1.000
_cell.length_c   1.000
_cell.angle_alpha   90.00
_cell.angle_beta   90.00
_cell.angle_gamma   90.00
#
_symmetry.space_group_name_H-M   'P 1'
#
loop_
_entity.id
_entity.type
_entity.pdbx_description
1 polymer ?
#
loop_
_entity_poly.entity_id
_entity_poly.type
_entity_poly.pdbx_seq_one_letter_code
_entity_poly.pdbx_strand_id
1 'polypeptide(L)' 'MRSLCRAYTEESIRHLAAIMRQREYPPAARVQAANILLDRGWGKPPQAHTGEGGKDICVTIRQITERRDED' A
#
# COMPACT_ATOMS: atom_id res chain seq x y z
N MET A 1 -16.54 -11.12 6.12
CA MET A 1 -15.73 -10.64 4.96
C MET A 1 -14.24 -10.60 5.25
N ARG A 2 -13.76 -9.82 6.25
CA ARG A 2 -12.31 -9.71 6.55
C ARG A 2 -11.60 -11.05 6.82
N SER A 3 -12.25 -11.97 7.53
CA SER A 3 -11.74 -13.33 7.79
C SER A 3 -11.59 -14.16 6.51
N LEU A 4 -12.59 -14.10 5.63
CA LEU A 4 -12.60 -14.78 4.34
C LEU A 4 -11.45 -14.29 3.44
N CYS A 5 -11.23 -12.98 3.36
CA CYS A 5 -10.12 -12.43 2.58
C CYS A 5 -8.74 -12.87 3.10
N ARG A 6 -8.58 -13.02 4.43
CA ARG A 6 -7.33 -13.55 5.02
C ARG A 6 -7.10 -15.00 4.62
N ALA A 7 -8.16 -15.82 4.63
CA ALA A 7 -8.07 -17.22 4.21
C ALA A 7 -7.61 -17.37 2.75
N TYR A 8 -8.06 -16.50 1.84
CA TYR A 8 -7.63 -16.53 0.44
C TYR A 8 -6.27 -15.90 0.16
N THR A 9 -5.62 -15.27 1.16
CA THR A 9 -4.37 -14.55 0.91
C THR A 9 -3.27 -15.48 0.44
N GLU A 10 -3.10 -16.64 1.09
CA GLU A 10 -2.07 -17.60 0.73
C GLU A 10 -2.33 -18.20 -0.67
N GLU A 11 -3.57 -18.59 -0.94
CA GLU A 11 -3.97 -19.12 -2.25
C GLU A 11 -3.74 -18.10 -3.37
N SER A 12 -4.11 -16.84 -3.14
CA SER A 12 -3.92 -15.75 -4.09
C SER A 12 -2.44 -15.54 -4.43
N ILE A 13 -1.55 -15.63 -3.43
CA ILE A 13 -0.10 -15.52 -3.65
C ILE A 13 0.39 -16.68 -4.53
N ARG A 14 -0.06 -17.92 -4.26
CA ARG A 14 0.30 -19.09 -5.08
C ARG A 14 -0.18 -18.94 -6.53
N HIS A 15 -1.40 -18.46 -6.74
CA HIS A 15 -1.95 -18.20 -8.08
C HIS A 15 -1.17 -17.13 -8.84
N LEU A 16 -0.85 -16.00 -8.20
CA LEU A 16 -0.03 -14.95 -8.83
C LEU A 16 1.36 -15.47 -9.24
N ALA A 17 1.99 -16.28 -8.38
CA ALA A 17 3.28 -16.90 -8.69
C ALA A 17 3.17 -17.87 -9.88
N ALA A 18 2.08 -18.63 -9.99
CA ALA A 18 1.83 -19.51 -11.12
C ALA A 18 1.64 -18.71 -12.42
N ILE A 19 0.80 -17.67 -12.40
CA ILE A 19 0.55 -16.78 -13.56
C ILE A 19 1.86 -16.18 -14.08
N MET A 20 2.69 -15.63 -13.19
CA MET A 20 3.96 -15.00 -13.59
C MET A 20 4.93 -15.99 -14.27
N ARG A 21 4.91 -17.28 -13.90
CA ARG A 21 5.86 -18.30 -14.38
C ARG A 21 5.44 -18.98 -15.67
N GLN A 22 4.13 -19.10 -15.92
CA GLN A 22 3.62 -19.85 -17.06
C GLN A 22 3.56 -18.98 -18.33
N ARG A 23 4.13 -19.47 -19.43
CA ARG A 23 4.22 -18.73 -20.70
C ARG A 23 2.89 -18.61 -21.44
N GLU A 24 1.91 -19.43 -21.10
CA GLU A 24 0.57 -19.44 -21.70
C GLU A 24 -0.24 -18.16 -21.40
N TYR A 25 0.02 -17.51 -20.27
CA TYR A 25 -0.65 -16.26 -19.93
C TYR A 25 -0.08 -15.07 -20.72
N PRO A 26 -0.92 -14.07 -21.05
CA PRO A 26 -0.46 -12.85 -21.73
C PRO A 26 0.70 -12.17 -20.99
N PRO A 27 1.70 -11.60 -21.71
CA PRO A 27 2.84 -10.93 -21.08
C PRO A 27 2.44 -9.88 -20.03
N ALA A 28 1.41 -9.09 -20.31
CA ALA A 28 0.89 -8.10 -19.37
C ALA A 28 0.39 -8.72 -18.06
N ALA A 29 -0.31 -9.86 -18.10
CA ALA A 29 -0.80 -10.53 -16.90
C ALA A 29 0.36 -11.02 -16.02
N ARG A 30 1.43 -11.53 -16.65
CA ARG A 30 2.64 -11.98 -15.93
C ARG A 30 3.38 -10.82 -15.27
N VAL A 31 3.53 -9.70 -15.98
CA VAL A 31 4.14 -8.47 -15.45
C VAL A 31 3.32 -7.93 -14.27
N GLN A 32 1.99 -7.90 -14.40
CA GLN A 32 1.13 -7.45 -13.31
C GLN A 32 1.20 -8.39 -12.08
N ALA A 33 1.23 -9.71 -12.29
CA ALA A 33 1.40 -10.65 -11.20
C ALA A 33 2.75 -10.46 -10.48
N ALA A 34 3.83 -10.21 -11.23
CA ALA A 34 5.14 -9.88 -10.66
C ALA A 34 5.10 -8.60 -9.81
N ASN A 35 4.53 -7.51 -10.35
CA ASN A 35 4.42 -6.23 -9.63
C ASN A 35 3.63 -6.39 -8.32
N ILE A 36 2.50 -7.09 -8.35
CA ILE A 36 1.65 -7.30 -7.16
C ILE A 36 2.40 -8.06 -6.06
N LEU A 37 3.22 -9.06 -6.42
CA LEU A 37 4.02 -9.83 -5.46
C LEU A 37 5.15 -8.98 -4.87
N LEU A 38 5.85 -8.21 -5.71
CA LEU A 38 6.94 -7.34 -5.27
C LEU A 38 6.44 -6.22 -4.36
N ASP A 39 5.37 -5.53 -4.75
CA ASP A 39 4.73 -4.47 -3.95
C ASP A 39 4.28 -4.98 -2.57
N ARG A 40 3.89 -6.26 -2.46
CA ARG A 40 3.49 -6.87 -1.18
C ARG A 40 4.67 -7.36 -0.34
N GLY A 41 5.71 -7.91 -0.97
CA GLY A 41 6.87 -8.46 -0.26
C GLY A 41 7.86 -7.38 0.20
N TRP A 42 8.02 -6.33 -0.61
CA TRP A 42 9.02 -5.29 -0.42
C TRP A 42 8.42 -3.90 -0.17
N GLY A 43 7.12 -3.75 -0.37
CA GLY A 43 6.47 -2.44 -0.34
C GLY A 43 6.68 -1.66 -1.64
N LYS A 44 6.08 -0.47 -1.68
CA LYS A 44 6.33 0.50 -2.76
C LYS A 44 7.55 1.36 -2.44
N PRO A 45 8.24 1.90 -3.46
CA PRO A 45 9.29 2.88 -3.24
C PRO A 45 8.79 4.03 -2.35
N PRO A 46 9.63 4.55 -1.43
CA PRO A 46 9.26 5.68 -0.59
C PRO A 46 8.79 6.85 -1.46
N GLN A 47 7.59 7.37 -1.20
CA GLN A 47 7.17 8.61 -1.85
C GLN A 47 7.96 9.76 -1.23
N ALA A 48 8.60 10.57 -2.08
CA ALA A 48 9.13 11.85 -1.65
C ALA A 48 7.94 12.75 -1.29
N HIS A 49 7.77 13.04 -0.02
CA HIS A 49 6.81 14.04 0.42
C HIS A 49 7.53 15.38 0.51
N THR A 50 7.12 16.34 -0.31
CA THR A 50 7.61 17.72 -0.29
C THR A 50 6.48 18.66 0.09
N GLY A 51 6.79 19.68 0.88
CA GLY A 51 5.93 20.83 1.13
C GLY A 51 5.70 21.68 -0.12
N GLU A 52 4.86 22.71 0.04
CA GLU A 52 4.48 23.63 -1.06
C GLU A 52 5.73 24.23 -1.75
N GLY A 53 5.78 24.11 -3.08
CA GLY A 53 6.91 24.58 -3.88
C GLY A 53 8.18 23.72 -3.77
N GLY A 54 8.07 22.45 -3.35
CA GLY A 54 9.22 21.54 -3.24
C GLY A 54 10.06 21.75 -1.97
N LYS A 55 9.55 22.50 -1.00
CA LYS A 55 10.21 22.78 0.28
C LYS A 55 10.05 21.62 1.25
N ASP A 56 10.76 21.66 2.37
CA ASP A 56 10.57 20.69 3.44
C ASP A 56 9.18 20.82 4.09
N ILE A 57 8.68 19.72 4.64
CA ILE A 57 7.39 19.70 5.34
C ILE A 57 7.55 20.33 6.72
N CYS A 58 6.79 21.40 6.97
CA CYS A 58 6.65 21.99 8.30
C CYS A 58 5.37 21.46 8.97
N VAL A 59 5.51 20.75 10.09
CA VAL A 59 4.37 20.26 10.89
C VAL A 59 4.19 21.15 12.11
N THR A 60 3.02 21.80 12.24
CA THR A 60 2.64 22.52 13.47
C THR A 60 1.67 21.66 14.27
N ILE A 61 2.10 21.17 15.43
CA ILE A 61 1.25 20.41 16.36
C ILE A 61 0.59 21.41 17.31
N ARG A 62 -0.75 21.46 17.35
CA ARG A 62 -1.53 22.27 18.30
C ARG A 62 -2.39 21.37 19.17
N GLN A 63 -2.26 21.52 20.49
CA GLN A 63 -3.18 20.91 21.44
C GLN A 63 -4.32 21.90 21.70
N ILE A 64 -5.55 21.52 21.37
CA ILE A 64 -6.74 22.33 21.66
C ILE A 64 -7.36 21.77 22.94
N THR A 65 -7.39 22.59 23.99
CA THR A 65 -8.11 22.29 25.24
C THR A 65 -9.28 23.25 25.37
N GLU A 66 -10.49 22.74 25.43
CA GLU A 66 -11.67 23.54 25.76
C GLU A 66 -11.56 24.02 27.21
N ARG A 67 -11.38 25.32 27.42
CA ARG A 67 -11.60 25.93 28.74
C ARG A 67 -13.06 26.32 28.80
N ARG A 68 -13.85 25.55 29.55
CA ARG A 68 -15.21 25.92 29.90
C ARG A 68 -15.10 26.97 31.01
N ASP A 69 -15.44 28.21 30.71
CA ASP A 69 -15.51 29.26 31.72
C ASP A 69 -16.72 28.95 32.64
N GLU A 70 -16.47 28.90 33.95
CA GLU A 70 -17.50 28.77 35.00
C GLU A 70 -18.10 30.16 35.28
N ASP A 71 -19.44 30.24 35.19
CA ASP A 71 -20.26 31.37 35.69
C ASP A 71 -20.51 31.25 37.20
#